data_AF-R9L7V0-F1
#
_entry.id   AF-R9L7V0-F1
#
_cell.length_a   1.000
_cell.length_b   1.000
_cell.length_c   1.000
_cell.angle_alpha   90.00
_cell.angle_beta   90.00
_cell.angle_gamma   90.00
#
_symmetry.space_group_name_H-M   'P 1'
#
loop_
_entity.id
_entity.type
_entity.pdbx_description
1 polymer ?
#
loop_
_entity_poly.entity_id
_entity_poly.type
_entity_poly.pdbx_seq_one_letter_code
_entity_poly.pdbx_strand_id
1 'polypeptide(L)'
;MNLHLDETLGAQYKSKSQKIRVMSENWVGKNMFCPCCGNPHICGLKSNEPVADMKCNCCGEIFELKSKEGRIGNRINDGAYATMIARITSITNPALFIMRYSKDYNVTDLTLIPKFFFVPHIIEKRKPLAPTTRRAGWTGCNILYYKIPHQGKIKIIENGILKSADEVVQHYGQIKKLETQNITSRSWLLDVLNCVNRIETDEFCLQDVYAYGEVLQEKHRNNHNVEAKIRQQLQFLRDKGFIVFLGRGHYRKRF
;
A
#
# COMPACT_ATOMS: atom_id res chain seq x y z
N MET A 1 -7.82 -11.57 20.92
CA MET A 1 -8.48 -10.51 20.12
C MET A 1 -9.72 -11.09 19.48
N ASN A 2 -10.86 -10.39 19.53
CA ASN A 2 -12.07 -10.83 18.82
C ASN A 2 -11.93 -10.47 17.33
N LEU A 3 -12.00 -11.46 16.43
CA LEU A 3 -11.90 -11.25 14.98
C LEU A 3 -13.25 -11.01 14.30
N HIS A 4 -14.35 -11.10 15.04
CA HIS A 4 -15.69 -10.94 14.47
C HIS A 4 -16.08 -9.46 14.39
N LEU A 5 -16.62 -9.04 13.23
CA LEU A 5 -17.18 -7.70 13.08
C LEU A 5 -18.57 -7.63 13.72
N ASP A 6 -18.83 -6.57 14.48
CA ASP A 6 -20.11 -6.39 15.18
C ASP A 6 -21.23 -5.99 14.22
N GLU A 7 -22.07 -6.97 13.85
CA GLU A 7 -23.21 -6.80 12.93
C GLU A 7 -24.24 -5.78 13.40
N THR A 8 -24.36 -5.56 14.72
CA THR A 8 -25.35 -4.64 15.28
C THR A 8 -25.11 -3.20 14.81
N LEU A 9 -23.86 -2.82 14.57
CA LEU A 9 -23.47 -1.50 14.07
C LEU A 9 -23.94 -1.24 12.64
N GLY A 10 -24.14 -2.31 11.85
CA GLY A 10 -24.63 -2.25 10.49
C GLY A 10 -26.16 -2.21 10.37
N ALA A 11 -26.91 -2.45 11.44
CA ALA A 11 -28.35 -2.71 11.39
C ALA A 11 -29.16 -1.58 10.72
N GLN A 12 -28.79 -0.32 10.96
CA GLN A 12 -29.48 0.86 10.43
C GLN A 12 -29.22 1.16 8.94
N TYR A 13 -28.20 0.53 8.33
CA TYR A 13 -27.82 0.83 6.95
C TYR A 13 -28.44 -0.15 5.96
N LYS A 14 -29.03 0.36 4.86
CA LYS A 14 -29.57 -0.50 3.79
C LYS A 14 -28.47 -1.07 2.89
N SER A 15 -27.42 -0.28 2.62
CA SER A 15 -26.35 -0.67 1.71
C SER A 15 -25.33 -1.59 2.39
N LYS A 16 -25.06 -2.76 1.79
CA LYS A 16 -23.99 -3.67 2.24
C LYS A 16 -22.65 -2.95 2.40
N SER A 17 -22.28 -2.09 1.45
CA SER A 17 -21.03 -1.33 1.53
C SER A 17 -20.97 -0.41 2.76
N GLN A 18 -22.09 0.21 3.15
CA GLN A 18 -22.14 1.05 4.34
C GLN A 18 -22.14 0.24 5.63
N LYS A 19 -22.84 -0.90 5.66
CA LYS A 19 -22.76 -1.86 6.79
C LYS A 19 -21.30 -2.24 7.05
N ILE A 20 -20.63 -2.77 6.03
CA ILE A 20 -19.23 -3.20 6.12
C ILE A 20 -18.31 -2.07 6.55
N ARG A 21 -18.50 -0.87 6.00
CA ARG A 21 -17.71 0.31 6.36
C ARG A 21 -17.75 0.57 7.86
N VAL A 22 -18.93 0.75 8.44
CA VAL A 22 -19.08 1.08 9.86
C VAL A 22 -18.58 -0.06 10.76
N MET A 23 -18.89 -1.31 10.42
CA MET A 23 -18.46 -2.47 11.21
C MET A 23 -16.93 -2.63 11.20
N SER A 24 -16.29 -2.50 10.02
CA SER A 24 -14.84 -2.66 9.89
C SER A 24 -14.04 -1.49 10.46
N GLU A 25 -14.49 -0.24 10.27
CA GLU A 25 -13.87 0.94 10.91
C GLU A 25 -13.93 0.83 12.44
N ASN A 26 -15.08 0.44 13.00
CA ASN A 26 -15.23 0.25 14.44
C ASN A 26 -14.30 -0.85 14.96
N TRP A 27 -14.25 -1.98 14.25
CA TRP A 27 -13.41 -3.10 14.63
C TRP A 27 -11.93 -2.71 14.65
N VAL A 28 -11.45 -2.00 13.62
CA VAL A 28 -10.05 -1.56 13.57
C VAL A 28 -9.76 -0.59 14.72
N GLY A 29 -10.61 0.42 14.95
CA GLY A 29 -10.40 1.40 16.02
C GLY A 29 -10.39 0.80 17.44
N LYS A 30 -11.11 -0.30 17.66
CA LYS A 30 -11.13 -1.00 18.96
C LYS A 30 -9.98 -1.97 19.15
N ASN A 31 -9.53 -2.63 18.08
CA ASN A 31 -8.65 -3.80 18.19
C ASN A 31 -7.20 -3.51 17.76
N MET A 32 -6.95 -2.50 16.93
CA MET A 32 -5.64 -2.32 16.31
C MET A 32 -4.76 -1.30 17.01
N PHE A 33 -3.52 -1.71 17.25
CA PHE A 33 -2.39 -0.83 17.55
C PHE A 33 -1.95 -0.07 16.29
N CYS A 34 -1.14 0.97 16.47
CA CYS A 34 -0.52 1.68 15.37
C CYS A 34 0.67 0.88 14.83
N PRO A 35 0.63 0.38 13.59
CA PRO A 35 1.72 -0.40 13.02
C PRO A 35 2.99 0.42 12.77
N CYS A 36 2.90 1.75 12.83
CA CYS A 36 4.02 2.66 12.55
C CYS A 36 4.86 2.99 13.78
N CYS A 37 4.29 2.92 14.99
CA CYS A 37 4.96 3.34 16.22
C CYS A 37 4.67 2.46 17.44
N GLY A 38 3.80 1.45 17.31
CA GLY A 38 3.45 0.56 18.42
C GLY A 38 2.43 1.13 19.41
N ASN A 39 1.89 2.34 19.19
CA ASN A 39 0.86 2.90 20.05
C ASN A 39 -0.31 1.90 20.19
N PRO A 40 -0.79 1.58 21.41
CA PRO A 40 -1.75 0.48 21.60
C PRO A 40 -3.08 0.64 20.86
N HIS A 41 -3.45 1.88 20.51
CA HIS A 41 -4.70 2.18 19.83
C HIS A 41 -4.50 3.15 18.66
N ILE A 42 -5.29 2.98 17.61
CA ILE A 42 -5.55 4.03 16.63
C ILE A 42 -6.98 4.55 16.80
N CYS A 43 -7.15 5.86 16.68
CA CYS A 43 -8.44 6.49 16.91
C CYS A 43 -9.18 6.65 15.59
N GLY A 44 -10.47 6.31 15.57
CA GLY A 44 -11.35 6.69 14.46
C GLY A 44 -11.46 8.20 14.37
N LEU A 45 -11.40 8.74 13.16
CA LEU A 45 -11.67 10.15 12.90
C LEU A 45 -13.19 10.40 12.94
N LYS A 46 -13.61 11.60 13.32
CA LYS A 46 -15.03 11.96 13.32
C LYS A 46 -15.55 11.88 11.88
N SER A 47 -16.79 11.41 11.70
CA SER A 47 -17.43 11.39 10.38
C SER A 47 -17.38 12.78 9.74
N ASN A 48 -16.98 12.83 8.47
CA ASN A 48 -16.73 14.02 7.63
C ASN A 48 -15.32 14.62 7.61
N GLU A 49 -14.32 14.02 8.28
CA GLU A 49 -12.93 14.35 7.94
C GLU A 49 -12.60 13.80 6.54
N PRO A 50 -12.08 14.63 5.62
CA PRO A 50 -11.72 14.15 4.29
C PRO A 50 -10.61 13.10 4.38
N VAL A 51 -10.77 12.00 3.64
CA VAL A 51 -9.67 11.16 3.12
C VAL A 51 -9.01 10.18 4.10
N ALA A 52 -9.25 10.27 5.40
CA ALA A 52 -8.74 9.28 6.37
C ALA A 52 -9.86 8.81 7.30
N ASP A 53 -9.83 7.53 7.64
CA ASP A 53 -10.80 6.90 8.54
C ASP A 53 -10.28 6.89 9.97
N MET A 54 -8.95 6.83 10.14
CA MET A 54 -8.29 6.68 11.44
C MET A 54 -6.98 7.48 11.52
N LYS A 55 -6.57 7.79 12.75
CA LYS A 55 -5.32 8.47 13.06
C LYS A 55 -4.65 7.87 14.29
N CYS A 56 -3.33 7.79 14.27
CA CYS A 56 -2.55 7.54 15.47
C CYS A 56 -2.28 8.86 16.21
N ASN A 57 -2.68 8.95 17.48
CA ASN A 57 -2.43 10.14 18.30
C ASN A 57 -0.97 10.25 18.77
N CYS A 58 -0.18 9.18 18.68
CA CYS A 58 1.24 9.19 19.05
C CYS A 58 2.12 9.72 17.91
N CYS A 59 2.08 9.07 16.73
CA CYS A 59 2.95 9.44 15.60
C CYS A 59 2.28 10.32 14.54
N GLY A 60 0.98 10.61 14.68
CA GLY A 60 0.22 11.43 13.74
C GLY A 60 -0.12 10.76 12.41
N GLU A 61 0.28 9.51 12.18
CA GLU A 61 0.00 8.81 10.93
C GLU A 61 -1.51 8.64 10.72
N ILE A 62 -1.95 8.86 9.49
CA ILE A 62 -3.35 8.75 9.07
C ILE A 62 -3.55 7.50 8.21
N PHE A 63 -4.69 6.85 8.38
CA PHE A 63 -5.01 5.58 7.74
C PHE A 63 -6.37 5.64 7.04
N GLU A 64 -6.41 5.08 5.83
CA GLU A 64 -7.64 4.74 5.12
C GLU A 64 -7.85 3.22 5.19
N LEU A 65 -9.08 2.75 5.29
CA LEU A 65 -9.45 1.34 5.34
C LEU A 65 -10.26 0.94 4.10
N LYS A 66 -9.81 -0.12 3.43
CA LYS A 66 -10.59 -0.81 2.39
C LYS A 66 -10.85 -2.24 2.81
N SER A 67 -12.12 -2.59 2.91
CA SER A 67 -12.57 -3.92 3.37
C SER A 67 -13.21 -4.69 2.22
N LYS A 68 -12.90 -5.99 2.11
CA LYS A 68 -13.47 -6.87 1.08
C LYS A 68 -13.78 -8.27 1.62
N GLU A 69 -14.96 -8.78 1.27
CA GLU A 69 -15.34 -10.18 1.52
C GLU A 69 -14.48 -11.12 0.65
N GLY A 70 -13.92 -12.16 1.26
CA GLY A 70 -13.15 -13.17 0.54
C GLY A 70 -11.80 -12.66 0.05
N ARG A 71 -11.40 -13.01 -1.18
CA ARG A 71 -10.05 -12.72 -1.72
C ARG A 71 -9.92 -11.27 -2.19
N ILE A 72 -8.80 -10.64 -1.82
CA ILE A 72 -8.34 -9.39 -2.46
C ILE A 72 -7.93 -9.74 -3.90
N GLY A 73 -8.48 -9.02 -4.88
CA GLY A 73 -8.09 -9.18 -6.27
C GLY A 73 -6.82 -8.38 -6.60
N ASN A 74 -6.38 -8.41 -7.86
CA ASN A 74 -5.24 -7.61 -8.30
C ASN A 74 -5.52 -6.09 -8.31
N ARG A 75 -6.78 -5.69 -8.18
CA ARG A 75 -7.24 -4.30 -8.19
C ARG A 75 -8.12 -4.03 -6.98
N ILE A 76 -7.96 -2.85 -6.38
CA ILE A 76 -8.78 -2.34 -5.28
C ILE A 76 -9.49 -1.09 -5.78
N ASN A 77 -10.82 -1.09 -5.72
CA ASN A 77 -11.60 0.09 -6.11
C ASN A 77 -11.30 1.26 -5.16
N ASP A 78 -11.10 2.44 -5.72
CA ASP A 78 -10.91 3.66 -4.95
C ASP A 78 -11.78 4.82 -5.49
N GLY A 79 -11.67 5.98 -4.85
CA GLY A 79 -12.42 7.20 -5.14
C GLY A 79 -12.02 7.87 -6.46
N ALA A 80 -12.16 9.20 -6.48
CA ALA A 80 -11.92 9.99 -7.68
C ALA A 80 -10.45 9.95 -8.10
N TYR A 81 -10.19 9.70 -9.39
CA TYR A 81 -8.83 9.59 -9.92
C TYR A 81 -8.01 10.87 -9.70
N ALA A 82 -8.58 12.04 -10.00
CA ALA A 82 -7.88 13.31 -9.89
C ALA A 82 -7.44 13.61 -8.45
N THR A 83 -8.33 13.37 -7.48
CA THR A 83 -8.02 13.53 -6.05
C THR A 83 -6.91 12.57 -5.63
N MET A 84 -6.96 11.31 -6.06
CA MET A 84 -5.94 10.32 -5.72
C MET A 84 -4.56 10.72 -6.23
N ILE A 85 -4.46 11.12 -7.51
CA ILE A 85 -3.20 11.58 -8.10
C ILE A 85 -2.65 12.80 -7.36
N ALA A 86 -3.50 13.80 -7.08
CA ALA A 86 -3.09 15.00 -6.36
C ALA A 86 -2.48 14.67 -4.99
N ARG A 87 -3.12 13.78 -4.22
CA ARG A 87 -2.65 13.36 -2.88
C ARG A 87 -1.32 12.63 -2.91
N ILE A 88 -1.15 11.71 -3.85
CA ILE A 88 0.10 10.95 -4.01
C ILE A 88 1.26 11.90 -4.31
N THR A 89 1.00 12.96 -5.07
CA THR A 89 2.02 13.97 -5.40
C THR A 89 2.27 14.99 -4.29
N SER A 90 1.33 15.21 -3.37
CA SER A 90 1.39 16.25 -2.33
C SER A 90 1.77 15.76 -0.93
N ILE A 91 2.37 14.56 -0.79
CA ILE A 91 2.78 13.91 0.48
C ILE A 91 1.68 13.65 1.53
N THR A 92 0.44 14.07 1.28
CA THR A 92 -0.71 13.95 2.19
C THR A 92 -1.50 12.65 2.03
N ASN A 93 -1.00 11.69 1.24
CA ASN A 93 -1.67 10.41 1.05
C ASN A 93 -1.67 9.60 2.36
N PRO A 94 -2.82 9.03 2.79
CA PRO A 94 -2.85 8.16 3.95
C PRO A 94 -2.13 6.83 3.69
N ALA A 95 -1.73 6.16 4.77
CA ALA A 95 -1.43 4.75 4.68
C ALA A 95 -2.74 3.97 4.50
N LEU A 96 -2.69 2.83 3.82
CA LEU A 96 -3.88 2.06 3.48
C LEU A 96 -3.90 0.73 4.25
N PHE A 97 -4.93 0.52 5.06
CA PHE A 97 -5.31 -0.80 5.52
C PHE A 97 -6.17 -1.51 4.49
N ILE A 98 -5.86 -2.78 4.26
CA ILE A 98 -6.68 -3.66 3.46
C ILE A 98 -7.11 -4.84 4.32
N MET A 99 -8.42 -4.91 4.58
CA MET A 99 -9.04 -5.95 5.39
C MET A 99 -9.72 -6.99 4.50
N ARG A 100 -9.51 -8.26 4.82
CA ARG A 100 -10.32 -9.39 4.33
C ARG A 100 -11.19 -9.91 5.45
N TYR A 101 -12.43 -10.23 5.12
CA TYR A 101 -13.35 -10.89 6.03
C TYR A 101 -14.08 -12.07 5.35
N SER A 102 -14.51 -13.05 6.15
CA SER A 102 -15.31 -14.19 5.70
C SER A 102 -16.78 -13.82 5.51
N LYS A 103 -17.58 -14.74 4.97
CA LYS A 103 -19.03 -14.55 4.85
C LYS A 103 -19.71 -14.32 6.20
N ASP A 104 -19.16 -14.92 7.26
CA ASP A 104 -19.63 -14.80 8.64
C ASP A 104 -18.95 -13.63 9.38
N TYR A 105 -18.49 -12.63 8.62
CA TYR A 105 -17.88 -11.40 9.12
C TYR A 105 -16.67 -11.58 10.06
N ASN A 106 -15.95 -12.70 9.95
CA ASN A 106 -14.69 -12.87 10.66
C ASN A 106 -13.55 -12.25 9.85
N VAL A 107 -12.75 -11.37 10.48
CA VAL A 107 -11.54 -10.80 9.90
C VAL A 107 -10.52 -11.91 9.70
N THR A 108 -10.17 -12.17 8.44
CA THR A 108 -9.19 -13.20 8.08
C THR A 108 -7.80 -12.62 7.84
N ASP A 109 -7.74 -11.40 7.30
CA ASP A 109 -6.46 -10.75 7.02
C ASP A 109 -6.58 -9.24 7.21
N LEU A 110 -5.48 -8.64 7.65
CA LEU A 110 -5.29 -7.21 7.68
C LEU A 110 -3.87 -6.91 7.22
N THR A 111 -3.76 -6.12 6.16
CA THR A 111 -2.46 -5.71 5.60
C THR A 111 -2.37 -4.19 5.60
N LEU A 112 -1.24 -3.65 6.09
CA LEU A 112 -0.89 -2.24 5.93
C LEU A 112 -0.07 -2.04 4.65
N ILE A 113 -0.45 -1.02 3.88
CA ILE A 113 0.34 -0.44 2.80
C ILE A 113 0.76 0.98 3.21
N PRO A 114 2.05 1.23 3.51
CA PRO A 114 2.52 2.57 3.85
C PRO A 114 2.33 3.56 2.69
N LYS A 115 2.06 4.82 3.03
CA LYS A 115 1.83 5.90 2.05
C LYS A 115 2.96 6.10 1.04
N PHE A 116 4.21 5.85 1.44
CA PHE A 116 5.38 5.97 0.56
C PHE A 116 5.54 4.82 -0.44
N PHE A 117 4.63 3.84 -0.46
CA PHE A 117 4.49 2.88 -1.56
C PHE A 117 3.48 3.32 -2.63
N PHE A 118 2.83 4.48 -2.46
CA PHE A 118 1.92 5.04 -3.45
C PHE A 118 2.66 5.95 -4.43
N VAL A 119 2.48 5.64 -5.71
CA VAL A 119 3.07 6.31 -6.86
C VAL A 119 2.08 6.30 -8.04
N PRO A 120 2.12 7.25 -8.98
CA PRO A 120 1.11 7.36 -10.02
C PRO A 120 0.90 6.07 -10.84
N HIS A 121 1.97 5.30 -11.09
CA HIS A 121 1.90 4.09 -11.93
C HIS A 121 1.10 2.92 -11.30
N ILE A 122 0.80 2.98 -10.00
CA ILE A 122 -0.09 2.00 -9.33
C ILE A 122 -1.56 2.43 -9.36
N ILE A 123 -1.89 3.60 -9.92
CA ILE A 123 -3.26 4.10 -10.00
C ILE A 123 -3.78 3.96 -11.42
N GLU A 124 -4.80 3.13 -11.60
CA GLU A 124 -5.47 2.91 -12.89
C GLU A 124 -6.71 3.82 -12.97
N LYS A 125 -6.72 4.74 -13.94
CA LYS A 125 -7.88 5.58 -14.22
C LYS A 125 -9.01 4.72 -14.80
N ARG A 126 -10.21 4.81 -14.22
CA ARG A 126 -11.38 4.10 -14.73
C ARG A 126 -12.05 4.89 -15.85
N LYS A 127 -12.89 4.22 -16.64
CA LYS A 127 -13.80 4.91 -17.56
C LYS A 127 -14.78 5.79 -16.75
N PRO A 128 -15.13 7.00 -17.25
CA PRO A 128 -16.17 7.82 -16.64
C PRO A 128 -17.50 7.06 -16.52
N LEU A 129 -18.27 7.34 -15.48
CA LEU A 129 -19.61 6.77 -15.34
C LEU A 129 -20.55 7.28 -16.44
N ALA A 130 -21.45 6.40 -16.88
CA ALA A 130 -22.37 6.68 -17.97
C ALA A 130 -23.29 7.89 -17.65
N PRO A 131 -23.75 8.62 -18.67
CA PRO A 131 -24.65 9.78 -18.51
C PRO A 131 -25.95 9.47 -17.76
N THR A 132 -26.41 8.21 -17.80
CA THR A 132 -27.62 7.74 -17.14
C THR A 132 -27.48 7.53 -15.64
N THR A 133 -26.26 7.60 -15.10
CA THR A 133 -26.01 7.38 -13.67
C THR A 133 -26.16 8.69 -12.88
N ARG A 134 -26.51 8.58 -11.59
CA ARG A 134 -26.58 9.74 -10.66
C ARG A 134 -25.30 10.59 -10.62
N ARG A 135 -24.14 10.00 -10.92
CA ARG A 135 -22.83 10.68 -10.95
C ARG A 135 -22.24 10.63 -12.36
N ALA A 136 -23.03 10.98 -13.36
CA ALA A 136 -22.61 11.06 -14.76
C ALA A 136 -21.26 11.77 -14.91
N GLY A 137 -20.35 11.20 -15.71
CA GLY A 137 -19.02 11.75 -15.95
C GLY A 137 -18.02 11.57 -14.80
N TRP A 138 -18.45 11.14 -13.61
CA TRP A 138 -17.53 10.88 -12.51
C TRP A 138 -16.51 9.81 -12.88
N THR A 139 -15.23 10.13 -12.67
CA THR A 139 -14.11 9.25 -13.03
C THR A 139 -13.41 8.75 -11.77
N GLY A 140 -13.66 7.48 -11.45
CA GLY A 140 -12.97 6.78 -10.36
C GLY A 140 -11.60 6.26 -10.75
N CYS A 141 -10.95 5.59 -9.80
CA CYS A 141 -9.70 4.87 -10.04
C CYS A 141 -9.68 3.50 -9.35
N ASN A 142 -8.69 2.70 -9.71
CA ASN A 142 -8.31 1.50 -8.99
C ASN A 142 -6.86 1.62 -8.50
N ILE A 143 -6.57 1.07 -7.33
CA ILE A 143 -5.21 0.81 -6.88
C ILE A 143 -4.82 -0.58 -7.41
N LEU A 144 -3.77 -0.63 -8.23
CA LEU A 144 -3.21 -1.85 -8.80
C LEU A 144 -2.35 -2.56 -7.75
N TYR A 145 -3.01 -3.32 -6.88
CA TYR A 145 -2.41 -4.00 -5.74
C TYR A 145 -1.23 -4.91 -6.13
N TYR A 146 -1.29 -5.52 -7.32
CA TYR A 146 -0.22 -6.38 -7.84
C TYR A 146 1.07 -5.61 -8.22
N LYS A 147 0.99 -4.28 -8.45
CA LYS A 147 2.15 -3.45 -8.77
C LYS A 147 2.86 -2.89 -7.52
N ILE A 148 2.29 -3.08 -6.34
CA ILE A 148 2.91 -2.68 -5.07
C ILE A 148 3.95 -3.74 -4.71
N PRO A 149 5.23 -3.38 -4.49
CA PRO A 149 6.26 -4.30 -4.02
C PRO A 149 5.81 -5.08 -2.80
N HIS A 150 6.19 -6.36 -2.70
CA HIS A 150 5.71 -7.22 -1.62
C HIS A 150 6.20 -6.74 -0.24
N GLN A 151 7.37 -6.08 -0.17
CA GLN A 151 7.88 -5.44 1.04
C GLN A 151 6.94 -4.33 1.57
N GLY A 152 6.18 -3.69 0.68
CA GLY A 152 5.19 -2.68 1.07
C GLY A 152 3.89 -3.27 1.62
N LYS A 153 3.74 -4.59 1.68
CA LYS A 153 2.53 -5.30 2.11
C LYS A 153 2.72 -5.90 3.50
N ILE A 154 2.75 -5.04 4.52
CA ILE A 154 2.97 -5.48 5.90
C ILE A 154 1.73 -6.21 6.40
N LYS A 155 1.84 -7.53 6.54
CA LYS A 155 0.81 -8.36 7.16
C LYS A 155 0.74 -8.05 8.65
N ILE A 156 -0.47 -7.82 9.16
CA ILE A 156 -0.76 -7.66 10.59
C ILE A 156 -1.58 -8.86 11.05
N ILE A 157 -2.59 -9.24 10.26
CA ILE A 157 -3.33 -10.48 10.43
C ILE A 157 -3.22 -11.27 9.14
N GLU A 158 -2.92 -12.55 9.24
CA GLU A 158 -2.83 -13.47 8.12
C GLU A 158 -3.50 -14.80 8.50
N ASN A 159 -4.48 -15.22 7.71
CA ASN A 159 -5.27 -16.43 7.98
C ASN A 159 -5.83 -16.50 9.40
N GLY A 160 -6.29 -15.37 9.95
CA GLY A 160 -6.85 -15.25 11.29
C GLY A 160 -5.79 -15.20 12.42
N ILE A 161 -4.49 -15.21 12.09
CA ILE A 161 -3.42 -15.14 13.07
C ILE A 161 -2.89 -13.71 13.14
N LEU A 162 -2.96 -13.11 14.33
CA LEU A 162 -2.39 -11.80 14.61
C LEU A 162 -0.87 -11.91 14.82
N LYS A 163 -0.10 -11.13 14.08
CA LYS A 163 1.33 -10.94 14.30
C LYS A 163 1.58 -10.04 15.49
N SER A 164 2.72 -10.23 16.17
CA SER A 164 3.08 -9.40 17.32
C SER A 164 3.26 -7.94 16.90
N ALA A 165 2.94 -7.01 17.81
CA ALA A 165 3.12 -5.59 17.54
C ALA A 165 4.59 -5.25 17.23
N ASP A 166 5.53 -5.88 17.96
CA ASP A 166 6.96 -5.69 17.75
C ASP A 166 7.40 -6.14 16.36
N GLU A 167 6.96 -7.30 15.88
CA GLU A 167 7.26 -7.78 14.52
C GLU A 167 6.76 -6.78 13.47
N VAL A 168 5.52 -6.31 13.60
CA VAL A 168 4.90 -5.37 12.65
C VAL A 168 5.63 -4.02 12.65
N VAL A 169 5.95 -3.48 13.83
CA VAL A 169 6.63 -2.19 13.98
C VAL A 169 8.08 -2.28 13.48
N GLN A 170 8.79 -3.36 13.76
CA GLN A 170 10.14 -3.60 13.24
C GLN A 170 10.14 -3.70 11.71
N HIS A 171 9.20 -4.44 11.14
CA HIS A 171 9.04 -4.51 9.68
C HIS A 171 8.74 -3.13 9.10
N TYR A 172 7.82 -2.36 9.70
CA TYR A 172 7.55 -0.98 9.28
C TYR A 172 8.80 -0.09 9.39
N GLY A 173 9.59 -0.22 10.46
CA GLY A 173 10.84 0.51 10.62
C GLY A 173 11.86 0.20 9.51
N GLN A 174 11.97 -1.06 9.11
CA GLN A 174 12.86 -1.49 8.02
C GLN A 174 12.42 -0.90 6.67
N ILE A 175 11.15 -1.01 6.32
CA ILE A 175 10.63 -0.53 5.03
C ILE A 175 10.49 1.00 4.96
N LYS A 176 10.33 1.69 6.10
CA LYS A 176 10.40 3.16 6.18
C LYS A 176 11.73 3.72 5.68
N LYS A 177 12.81 2.93 5.69
CA LYS A 177 14.11 3.32 5.10
C LYS A 177 14.02 3.60 3.59
N LEU A 178 13.00 3.07 2.90
CA LEU A 178 12.72 3.32 1.48
C LEU A 178 11.91 4.61 1.24
N GLU A 179 11.47 5.31 2.28
CA GLU A 179 10.75 6.56 2.13
C GLU A 179 11.64 7.63 1.47
N THR A 180 11.11 8.25 0.41
CA THR A 180 11.78 9.34 -0.32
C THR A 180 10.93 10.61 -0.31
N GLN A 181 11.62 11.75 -0.37
CA GLN A 181 11.01 13.07 -0.25
C GLN A 181 10.19 13.49 -1.48
N ASN A 182 10.59 13.10 -2.69
CA ASN A 182 9.88 13.47 -3.92
C ASN A 182 9.35 12.24 -4.67
N ILE A 183 8.30 12.49 -5.47
CA ILE A 183 7.56 11.44 -6.18
C ILE A 183 8.36 10.77 -7.29
N THR A 184 9.29 11.49 -7.92
CA THR A 184 10.12 10.96 -9.01
C THR A 184 11.13 9.96 -8.48
N SER A 185 11.85 10.30 -7.40
CA SER A 185 12.76 9.39 -6.70
C SER A 185 12.01 8.17 -6.17
N ARG A 186 10.81 8.37 -5.59
CA ARG A 186 9.96 7.27 -5.10
C ARG A 186 9.61 6.30 -6.22
N SER A 187 9.14 6.83 -7.35
CA SER A 187 8.73 6.01 -8.50
C SER A 187 9.89 5.17 -9.02
N TRP A 188 11.07 5.78 -9.23
CA TRP A 188 12.27 5.06 -9.66
C TRP A 188 12.68 3.95 -8.68
N LEU A 189 12.70 4.25 -7.39
CA LEU A 189 13.10 3.29 -6.36
C LEU A 189 12.16 2.08 -6.34
N LEU A 190 10.84 2.31 -6.35
CA LEU A 190 9.84 1.24 -6.31
C LEU A 190 9.79 0.45 -7.63
N ASP A 191 10.00 1.11 -8.76
CA ASP A 191 10.03 0.45 -10.06
C ASP A 191 11.26 -0.47 -10.19
N VAL A 192 12.44 -0.01 -9.76
CA VAL A 192 13.64 -0.87 -9.72
C VAL A 192 13.50 -1.98 -8.68
N LEU A 193 12.93 -1.70 -7.50
CA LEU A 193 12.64 -2.75 -6.50
C LEU A 193 11.71 -3.83 -7.08
N ASN A 194 10.71 -3.44 -7.85
CA ASN A 194 9.84 -4.39 -8.55
C ASN A 194 10.57 -5.21 -9.61
N CYS A 195 11.56 -4.65 -10.31
CA CYS A 195 12.43 -5.42 -11.20
C CYS A 195 13.24 -6.46 -10.42
N VAL A 196 13.86 -6.07 -9.30
CA VAL A 196 14.61 -7.00 -8.44
C VAL A 196 13.69 -8.10 -7.88
N ASN A 197 12.46 -7.76 -7.51
CA ASN A 197 11.47 -8.73 -7.03
C ASN A 197 11.04 -9.78 -8.08
N ARG A 198 11.22 -9.50 -9.38
CA ARG A 198 10.88 -10.42 -10.47
C ARG A 198 11.98 -11.39 -10.81
N ILE A 199 13.22 -11.10 -10.41
CA ILE A 199 14.32 -12.04 -10.51
C ILE A 199 14.05 -13.13 -9.47
N GLU A 200 14.07 -14.41 -9.84
CA GLU A 200 13.66 -15.49 -8.93
C GLU A 200 14.73 -15.82 -7.89
N THR A 201 16.00 -15.68 -8.27
CA THR A 201 17.15 -16.02 -7.43
C THR A 201 17.45 -14.95 -6.38
N ASP A 202 18.02 -15.36 -5.24
CA ASP A 202 18.49 -14.45 -4.20
C ASP A 202 19.70 -13.63 -4.65
N GLU A 203 20.57 -14.26 -5.46
CA GLU A 203 21.70 -13.60 -6.11
C GLU A 203 21.36 -13.24 -7.54
N PHE A 204 21.74 -12.04 -7.95
CA PHE A 204 21.48 -11.52 -9.28
C PHE A 204 22.62 -10.61 -9.73
N CYS A 205 22.73 -10.38 -11.02
CA CYS A 205 23.70 -9.49 -11.63
C CYS A 205 23.05 -8.23 -12.21
N LEU A 206 23.89 -7.28 -12.60
CA LEU A 206 23.44 -6.01 -13.15
C LEU A 206 22.68 -6.19 -14.47
N GLN A 207 23.09 -7.18 -15.27
CA GLN A 207 22.46 -7.54 -16.54
C GLN A 207 21.00 -8.01 -16.33
N ASP A 208 20.72 -8.74 -15.24
CA ASP A 208 19.35 -9.18 -14.93
C ASP A 208 18.41 -7.99 -14.72
N VAL A 209 18.92 -6.90 -14.12
CA VAL A 209 18.13 -5.67 -13.93
C VAL A 209 18.05 -4.87 -15.23
N TYR A 210 19.12 -4.84 -16.03
CA TYR A 210 19.13 -4.18 -17.34
C TYR A 210 18.16 -4.80 -18.35
N ALA A 211 17.84 -6.09 -18.21
CA ALA A 211 16.79 -6.74 -19.00
C ALA A 211 15.41 -6.06 -18.86
N TYR A 212 15.19 -5.27 -17.79
CA TYR A 212 13.98 -4.46 -17.60
C TYR A 212 14.12 -3.01 -18.09
N GLY A 213 15.19 -2.67 -18.81
CA GLY A 213 15.49 -1.31 -19.27
C GLY A 213 14.35 -0.67 -20.06
N GLU A 214 13.76 -1.38 -21.02
CA GLU A 214 12.62 -0.90 -21.81
C GLU A 214 11.38 -0.63 -20.95
N VAL A 215 11.07 -1.56 -20.02
CA VAL A 215 9.95 -1.41 -19.08
C VAL A 215 10.13 -0.17 -18.21
N LEU A 216 11.35 0.11 -17.77
CA LEU A 216 11.68 1.30 -16.98
C LEU A 216 11.64 2.57 -17.83
N GLN A 217 12.10 2.52 -19.08
CA GLN A 217 12.03 3.63 -20.03
C GLN A 217 10.58 4.04 -20.31
N GLU A 218 9.67 3.08 -20.50
CA GLU A 218 8.25 3.36 -20.76
C GLU A 218 7.57 4.09 -19.59
N LYS A 219 7.95 3.76 -18.36
CA LYS A 219 7.45 4.40 -17.14
C LYS A 219 8.09 5.76 -16.89
N HIS A 220 9.33 5.95 -17.33
CA HIS A 220 10.13 7.15 -17.09
C HIS A 220 10.62 7.77 -18.40
N ARG A 221 9.70 8.07 -19.31
CA ARG A 221 9.97 8.46 -20.71
C ARG A 221 10.94 9.61 -20.90
N ASN A 222 11.04 10.51 -19.92
CA ASN A 222 11.90 11.69 -19.97
C ASN A 222 13.34 11.41 -19.52
N ASN A 223 13.66 10.17 -19.12
CA ASN A 223 15.02 9.80 -18.74
C ASN A 223 15.75 9.19 -19.93
N HIS A 224 16.93 9.71 -20.26
CA HIS A 224 17.77 9.22 -21.37
C HIS A 224 18.95 8.35 -20.90
N ASN A 225 19.03 8.06 -19.60
CA ASN A 225 20.14 7.37 -18.94
C ASN A 225 19.61 6.29 -17.97
N VAL A 226 18.74 5.39 -18.45
CA VAL A 226 18.05 4.38 -17.62
C VAL A 226 19.03 3.47 -16.88
N GLU A 227 20.07 2.95 -17.54
CA GLU A 227 21.05 2.08 -16.87
C GLU A 227 21.79 2.77 -15.74
N ALA A 228 22.18 4.04 -15.93
CA ALA A 228 22.80 4.83 -14.87
C ALA A 228 21.83 5.02 -13.70
N LYS A 229 20.55 5.22 -14.01
CA LYS A 229 19.50 5.34 -13.00
C LYS A 229 19.27 4.04 -12.24
N ILE A 230 19.31 2.89 -12.92
CA ILE A 230 19.27 1.55 -12.31
C ILE A 230 20.42 1.40 -11.31
N ARG A 231 21.66 1.67 -11.73
CA ARG A 231 22.84 1.58 -10.85
C ARG A 231 22.68 2.46 -9.61
N GLN A 232 22.19 3.69 -9.80
CA GLN A 232 21.90 4.60 -8.69
C GLN A 232 20.83 4.01 -7.73
N GLN A 233 19.73 3.44 -8.25
CA GLN A 233 18.71 2.84 -7.37
C GLN A 233 19.21 1.60 -6.63
N LEU A 234 20.05 0.77 -7.25
CA LEU A 234 20.69 -0.37 -6.57
C LEU A 234 21.60 0.09 -5.43
N GLN A 235 22.34 1.19 -5.61
CA GLN A 235 23.12 1.80 -4.52
C GLN A 235 22.22 2.24 -3.37
N PHE A 236 21.10 2.90 -3.66
CA PHE A 236 20.11 3.25 -2.63
C PHE A 236 19.58 2.02 -1.90
N LEU A 237 19.16 0.97 -2.63
CA LEU A 237 18.68 -0.28 -2.01
C LEU A 237 19.73 -0.93 -1.11
N ARG A 238 21.01 -0.89 -1.52
CA ARG A 238 22.13 -1.37 -0.69
C ARG A 238 22.28 -0.55 0.58
N ASP A 239 22.32 0.78 0.47
CA ASP A 239 22.53 1.67 1.60
C ASP A 239 21.39 1.59 2.62
N LYS A 240 20.19 1.21 2.17
CA LYS A 240 19.03 0.95 3.05
C LYS A 240 18.97 -0.50 3.57
N GLY A 241 19.89 -1.37 3.16
CA GLY A 241 20.01 -2.75 3.64
C GLY A 241 19.06 -3.75 2.98
N PHE A 242 18.49 -3.44 1.81
CA PHE A 242 17.60 -4.34 1.07
C PHE A 242 18.34 -5.30 0.15
N ILE A 243 19.54 -4.91 -0.30
CA ILE A 243 20.44 -5.75 -1.06
C ILE A 243 21.87 -5.58 -0.54
N VAL A 244 22.77 -6.48 -0.92
CA VAL A 244 24.22 -6.35 -0.67
C VAL A 244 24.96 -6.47 -1.99
N PHE A 245 26.03 -5.69 -2.14
CA PHE A 245 26.90 -5.76 -3.32
C PHE A 245 27.95 -6.83 -3.06
N LEU A 246 27.99 -7.85 -3.91
CA LEU A 246 29.00 -8.92 -3.88
C LEU A 246 30.27 -8.54 -4.68
N GLY A 247 30.23 -7.41 -5.39
CA GLY A 247 31.32 -6.90 -6.23
C GLY A 247 31.08 -7.16 -7.71
N ARG A 248 31.76 -6.39 -8.59
CA ARG A 248 31.75 -6.58 -10.05
C ARG A 248 30.35 -6.67 -10.69
N GLY A 249 29.37 -5.95 -10.15
CA GLY A 249 28.00 -5.95 -10.67
C GLY A 249 27.14 -7.13 -10.20
N HIS A 250 27.55 -7.87 -9.18
CA HIS A 250 26.76 -8.92 -8.53
C HIS A 250 26.16 -8.43 -7.21
N TYR A 251 24.96 -8.91 -6.91
CA TYR A 251 24.13 -8.48 -5.79
C TYR A 251 23.44 -9.68 -5.12
N ARG A 252 23.07 -9.53 -3.85
CA ARG A 252 22.22 -10.48 -3.12
C ARG A 252 21.07 -9.75 -2.43
N LYS A 253 19.85 -10.29 -2.50
CA LYS A 253 18.69 -9.81 -1.75
C LYS A 253 18.85 -10.05 -0.25
N ARG A 254 18.17 -9.25 0.56
CA ARG A 254 18.11 -9.38 2.03
C ARG A 254 16.66 -9.48 2.54
N PHE A 255 15.74 -9.89 1.67
CA PHE A 255 14.31 -10.00 1.92
C PHE A 255 13.76 -11.23 1.21
#